data_AF-A0A8A6KQ04-F1
#
_entry.id   AF-A0A8A6KQ04-F1
#
_cell.length_a   1.000
_cell.length_b   1.000
_cell.length_c   1.000
_cell.angle_alpha   90.00
_cell.angle_beta   90.00
_cell.angle_gamma   90.00
#
_symmetry.space_group_name_H-M   'P 1'
#
loop_
_entity.id
_entity.type
_entity.pdbx_description
1 polymer ?
#
loop_
_entity_poly.entity_id
_entity_poly.type
_entity_poly.pdbx_seq_one_letter_code
_entity_poly.pdbx_strand_id
1 'polypeptide(L)'
;MLMILIESEALTAAQQLLSLSRSSHDNPESVKTYLEIFFPKSSGFNSPSLSFYKDNLEGYYNFIVTQKNPLFLPNWVSEIIQIFGNQHINTTNLRTLQEWAFGFLNKFRILCEIRAAMWWWLMFNPYQEPFNTLRVLTEWYLTAFTGTFPIILGIDIGPSISISLLGIILDGLNRLVFTMPYLPSEGEKFNITNLSTLDNPALVNLIDKLGVEEVRIFRYLPSLWYKYPIPDNLREYWYNKKPEILQYFLKNYGNLGIDFLPDRILQTEYENQINHEIITTNINNFTNIPTHFICHANELLNNNVLINKIFKLSQMYEITLNN
;
A
#
# COMPACT_ATOMS: atom_id res chain seq x y z
N MET A 1 -38.64 -15.08 43.75
CA MET A 1 -37.96 -13.76 43.80
C MET A 1 -36.51 -13.85 43.31
N LEU A 2 -35.72 -14.85 43.73
CA LEU A 2 -34.35 -15.07 43.22
C LEU A 2 -34.30 -15.42 41.71
N MET A 3 -35.26 -16.20 41.22
CA MET A 3 -35.31 -16.68 39.83
C MET A 3 -35.63 -15.58 38.80
N ILE A 4 -36.35 -14.53 39.21
CA ILE A 4 -36.69 -13.38 38.35
C ILE A 4 -35.47 -12.44 38.20
N LEU A 5 -34.60 -12.39 39.22
CA LEU A 5 -33.38 -11.57 39.18
C LEU A 5 -32.34 -12.15 38.21
N ILE A 6 -32.20 -13.48 38.18
CA ILE A 6 -31.22 -14.18 37.32
C ILE A 6 -31.61 -14.07 35.84
N GLU A 7 -32.89 -14.19 35.50
CA GLU A 7 -33.37 -13.97 34.13
C GLU A 7 -33.19 -12.51 33.68
N SER A 8 -33.42 -11.55 34.59
CA SER A 8 -33.14 -10.13 34.33
C SER A 8 -31.65 -9.90 34.05
N GLU A 9 -30.75 -10.39 34.89
CA GLU A 9 -29.31 -10.20 34.72
C GLU A 9 -28.77 -10.93 33.48
N ALA A 10 -29.24 -12.14 33.18
CA ALA A 10 -28.86 -12.88 31.97
C ALA A 10 -29.37 -12.20 30.69
N LEU A 11 -30.59 -11.65 30.72
CA LEU A 11 -31.14 -10.85 29.61
C LEU A 11 -30.38 -9.54 29.44
N THR A 12 -29.97 -8.91 30.54
CA THR A 12 -29.16 -7.68 30.54
C THR A 12 -27.73 -7.95 30.04
N ALA A 13 -27.14 -9.09 30.41
CA ALA A 13 -25.83 -9.54 29.93
C ALA A 13 -25.85 -9.95 28.45
N ALA A 14 -26.93 -10.60 27.99
CA ALA A 14 -27.15 -10.90 26.59
C ALA A 14 -27.39 -9.63 25.78
N GLN A 15 -28.12 -8.65 26.32
CA GLN A 15 -28.28 -7.31 25.73
C GLN A 15 -26.95 -6.54 25.70
N GLN A 16 -26.12 -6.66 26.73
CA GLN A 16 -24.78 -6.07 26.75
C GLN A 16 -23.85 -6.74 25.74
N LEU A 17 -23.85 -8.08 25.62
CA LEU A 17 -23.08 -8.82 24.61
C LEU A 17 -23.57 -8.53 23.18
N LEU A 18 -24.89 -8.44 22.98
CA LEU A 18 -25.48 -8.02 21.70
C LEU A 18 -25.18 -6.55 21.38
N SER A 19 -25.08 -5.68 22.40
CA SER A 19 -24.67 -4.28 22.26
C SER A 19 -23.17 -4.12 22.01
N LEU A 20 -22.34 -5.06 22.51
CA LEU A 20 -20.91 -5.13 22.23
C LEU A 20 -20.64 -5.68 20.82
N SER A 21 -21.52 -6.54 20.29
CA SER A 21 -21.48 -6.97 18.88
C SER A 21 -22.14 -5.97 17.90
N ARG A 22 -22.97 -5.05 18.40
CA ARG A 22 -23.52 -3.94 17.63
C ARG A 22 -22.47 -2.83 17.60
N SER A 23 -21.72 -2.78 16.51
CA SER A 23 -20.76 -1.70 16.21
C SER A 23 -21.33 -0.33 16.62
N SER A 24 -20.54 0.39 17.40
CA SER A 24 -20.79 1.73 17.97
C SER A 24 -20.81 2.86 16.93
N HIS A 25 -21.31 2.62 15.71
CA HIS A 25 -21.13 3.55 14.61
C HIS A 25 -22.35 3.90 13.76
N ASP A 26 -23.53 3.40 14.09
CA ASP A 26 -24.77 3.95 13.52
C ASP A 26 -25.75 4.26 14.66
N ASN A 27 -26.29 5.48 14.67
CA ASN A 27 -27.55 5.74 15.35
C ASN A 27 -28.54 4.65 14.90
N PRO A 28 -29.30 4.01 15.80
CA PRO A 28 -30.25 2.99 15.39
C PRO A 28 -31.27 3.65 14.46
N GLU A 29 -31.11 3.48 13.15
CA GLU A 29 -32.13 3.88 12.19
C GLU A 29 -33.40 3.11 12.58
N SER A 30 -34.47 3.85 12.87
CA SER A 30 -35.76 3.25 13.17
C SER A 30 -36.20 2.40 11.99
N VAL A 31 -36.62 1.15 12.26
CA VAL A 31 -37.12 0.22 11.24
C VAL A 31 -38.29 0.89 10.51
N LYS A 32 -38.13 1.17 9.22
CA LYS A 32 -39.13 1.90 8.42
C LYS A 32 -40.07 0.95 7.70
N THR A 33 -39.70 -0.31 7.50
CA THR A 33 -40.50 -1.28 6.73
C THR A 33 -40.42 -2.68 7.31
N TYR A 34 -41.53 -3.44 7.29
CA TYR A 34 -41.57 -4.83 7.77
C TYR A 34 -40.56 -5.76 7.09
N LEU A 35 -40.16 -5.46 5.85
CA LEU A 35 -39.09 -6.17 5.14
C LEU A 35 -37.72 -6.02 5.82
N GLU A 36 -37.45 -4.89 6.47
CA GLU A 36 -36.20 -4.66 7.21
C GLU A 36 -36.14 -5.49 8.51
N ILE A 37 -37.26 -6.09 8.96
CA ILE A 37 -37.28 -7.05 10.08
C ILE A 37 -36.70 -8.40 9.64
N PHE A 38 -37.04 -8.83 8.42
CA PHE A 38 -36.57 -10.09 7.85
C PHE A 38 -35.21 -9.96 7.17
N PHE A 39 -34.90 -8.76 6.67
CA PHE A 39 -33.62 -8.40 6.10
C PHE A 39 -33.07 -7.20 6.88
N PRO A 40 -32.56 -7.41 8.11
CA PRO A 40 -31.94 -6.33 8.86
C PRO A 40 -30.89 -5.67 7.98
N LYS A 41 -30.89 -4.32 7.92
CA LYS A 41 -29.82 -3.59 7.26
C LYS A 41 -28.51 -4.02 7.89
N SER A 42 -27.74 -4.80 7.14
CA SER A 42 -26.38 -5.09 7.52
C SER A 42 -25.62 -3.78 7.64
N SER A 43 -24.69 -3.70 8.61
CA SER A 43 -23.72 -2.61 8.67
C SER A 43 -23.13 -2.40 7.27
N GLY A 44 -23.42 -1.24 6.68
CA GLY A 44 -22.83 -0.85 5.41
C GLY A 44 -21.32 -0.82 5.55
N PHE A 45 -20.61 -1.07 4.45
CA PHE A 45 -19.18 -0.89 4.44
C PHE A 45 -18.87 0.61 4.52
N ASN A 46 -18.45 1.06 5.70
CA ASN A 46 -18.18 2.45 6.05
C ASN A 46 -16.68 2.65 6.18
N SER A 47 -16.13 3.09 5.07
CA SER A 47 -14.70 3.23 4.86
C SER A 47 -14.16 4.44 5.61
N PRO A 48 -12.97 4.34 6.23
CA PRO A 48 -12.26 5.52 6.69
C PRO A 48 -12.11 6.56 5.57
N SER A 49 -12.53 7.80 5.83
CA SER A 49 -12.35 8.91 4.91
C SER A 49 -10.89 9.38 4.92
N LEU A 50 -10.27 9.31 3.73
CA LEU A 50 -8.92 9.80 3.46
C LEU A 50 -9.01 11.13 2.73
N SER A 51 -8.57 12.21 3.38
CA SER A 51 -8.58 13.55 2.78
C SER A 51 -7.17 13.95 2.39
N PHE A 52 -6.90 13.97 1.09
CA PHE A 52 -5.63 14.48 0.56
C PHE A 52 -5.64 16.01 0.58
N TYR A 53 -4.52 16.60 1.02
CA TYR A 53 -4.30 18.03 0.93
C TYR A 53 -2.93 18.29 0.32
N LYS A 54 -2.77 19.49 -0.22
CA LYS A 54 -1.52 19.96 -0.82
C LYS A 54 -1.23 21.31 -0.23
N ASP A 55 0.00 21.51 0.20
CA ASP A 55 0.44 22.79 0.69
C ASP A 55 1.87 23.07 0.23
N ASN A 56 2.20 24.34 0.07
CA ASN A 56 3.51 24.77 -0.41
C ASN A 56 4.61 24.51 0.64
N LEU A 57 4.24 24.49 1.93
CA LEU A 57 5.16 24.23 3.03
C LEU A 57 5.38 22.72 3.21
N GLU A 58 4.30 21.98 3.46
CA GLU A 58 4.36 20.56 3.83
C GLU A 58 4.42 19.62 2.61
N GLY A 59 4.16 20.11 1.39
CA GLY A 59 4.43 19.40 0.15
C GLY A 59 3.27 18.63 -0.46
N TYR A 60 3.62 17.51 -1.13
CA TYR A 60 2.72 16.69 -1.93
C TYR A 60 2.51 15.30 -1.31
N TYR A 61 1.38 14.68 -1.62
CA TYR A 61 0.94 13.35 -1.12
C TYR A 61 0.56 13.28 0.37
N ASN A 62 0.46 14.42 1.03
CA ASN A 62 0.00 14.48 2.41
C ASN A 62 -1.50 14.17 2.49
N PHE A 63 -1.88 13.46 3.54
CA PHE A 63 -3.28 13.14 3.78
C PHE A 63 -3.60 13.03 5.25
N ILE A 64 -4.91 13.06 5.49
CA ILE A 64 -5.50 13.06 6.81
C ILE A 64 -6.48 11.89 6.89
N VAL A 65 -6.40 11.14 7.99
CA VAL A 65 -7.34 10.07 8.33
C VAL A 65 -8.27 10.57 9.43
N THR A 66 -9.57 10.48 9.20
CA THR A 66 -10.63 11.15 9.98
C THR A 66 -11.59 10.20 10.69
N GLN A 67 -11.31 8.89 10.70
CA GLN A 67 -12.22 7.91 11.31
C GLN A 67 -11.99 7.78 12.82
N LYS A 68 -13.07 7.56 13.58
CA LYS A 68 -13.00 7.19 15.00
C LYS A 68 -12.39 5.80 15.15
N ASN A 69 -11.23 5.71 15.82
CA ASN A 69 -10.46 4.48 16.05
C ASN A 69 -10.13 3.68 14.76
N PRO A 70 -9.29 4.23 13.86
CA PRO A 70 -8.88 3.54 12.65
C PRO A 70 -7.96 2.35 12.96
N LEU A 71 -8.17 1.23 12.29
CA LEU A 71 -7.27 0.08 12.36
C LEU A 71 -6.21 0.21 11.28
N PHE A 72 -4.95 0.15 11.69
CA PHE A 72 -3.83 0.19 10.75
C PHE A 72 -3.20 -1.18 10.58
N LEU A 73 -2.66 -1.42 9.38
CA LEU A 73 -1.82 -2.58 9.15
C LEU A 73 -0.56 -2.52 10.03
N PRO A 74 0.02 -3.67 10.39
CA PRO A 74 1.38 -3.72 10.88
C PRO A 74 2.34 -3.15 9.84
N ASN A 75 3.39 -2.45 10.29
CA ASN A 75 4.36 -1.81 9.40
C ASN A 75 4.96 -2.77 8.37
N TRP A 76 5.35 -3.97 8.79
CA TRP A 76 5.94 -4.99 7.92
C TRP A 76 4.95 -5.46 6.82
N VAL A 77 3.65 -5.55 7.13
CA VAL A 77 2.63 -5.91 6.13
C VAL A 77 2.47 -4.78 5.13
N SER A 78 2.40 -3.53 5.61
CA SER A 78 2.28 -2.35 4.74
C SER A 78 3.49 -2.24 3.80
N GLU A 79 4.70 -2.44 4.32
CA GLU A 79 5.94 -2.45 3.53
C GLU A 79 5.90 -3.54 2.44
N ILE A 80 5.51 -4.77 2.79
CA ILE A 80 5.40 -5.87 1.81
C ILE A 80 4.40 -5.52 0.70
N ILE A 81 3.21 -5.03 1.06
CA ILE A 81 2.17 -4.69 0.06
C ILE A 81 2.66 -3.57 -0.87
N GLN A 82 3.38 -2.59 -0.33
CA GLN A 82 3.89 -1.48 -1.13
C GLN A 82 4.98 -1.92 -2.09
N ILE A 83 5.99 -2.64 -1.60
CA ILE A 83 7.15 -3.03 -2.41
C ILE A 83 6.79 -4.15 -3.39
N PHE A 84 6.12 -5.21 -2.94
CA PHE A 84 5.79 -6.35 -3.80
C PHE A 84 4.50 -6.15 -4.60
N GLY A 85 3.53 -5.40 -4.07
CA GLY A 85 2.27 -5.13 -4.77
C GLY A 85 2.35 -3.97 -5.77
N ASN A 86 3.49 -3.27 -5.84
CA ASN A 86 3.70 -2.07 -6.66
C ASN A 86 2.59 -1.00 -6.43
N GLN A 87 2.03 -0.96 -5.22
CA GLN A 87 0.96 -0.03 -4.82
C GLN A 87 1.57 1.06 -3.93
N HIS A 88 2.22 2.04 -4.56
CA HIS A 88 2.96 3.07 -3.81
C HIS A 88 2.09 4.26 -3.41
N ILE A 89 1.17 4.70 -4.26
CA ILE A 89 0.32 5.87 -3.98
C ILE A 89 -1.16 5.55 -4.19
N ASN A 90 -1.48 4.82 -5.26
CA ASN A 90 -2.86 4.49 -5.57
C ASN A 90 -3.34 3.34 -4.66
N THR A 91 -4.27 3.62 -3.77
CA THR A 91 -4.87 2.62 -2.87
C THR A 91 -6.17 2.02 -3.41
N THR A 92 -6.65 2.45 -4.58
CA THR A 92 -7.96 2.06 -5.13
C THR A 92 -8.12 0.55 -5.25
N ASN A 93 -7.11 -0.15 -5.77
CA ASN A 93 -7.18 -1.61 -5.95
C ASN A 93 -7.29 -2.36 -4.60
N LEU A 94 -6.50 -1.95 -3.61
CA LEU A 94 -6.55 -2.50 -2.26
C LEU A 94 -7.90 -2.21 -1.59
N ARG A 95 -8.44 -1.02 -1.85
CA ARG A 95 -9.76 -0.61 -1.37
C ARG A 95 -10.88 -1.46 -1.95
N THR A 96 -10.86 -1.67 -3.26
CA THR A 96 -11.82 -2.57 -3.92
C THR A 96 -11.68 -3.99 -3.37
N LEU A 97 -10.46 -4.50 -3.17
CA LEU A 97 -10.27 -5.82 -2.58
C LEU A 97 -10.84 -5.92 -1.15
N GLN A 98 -10.64 -4.89 -0.32
CA GLN A 98 -11.20 -4.78 1.03
C GLN A 98 -12.75 -4.77 0.99
N GLU A 99 -13.35 -4.02 0.07
CA GLU A 99 -14.80 -3.98 -0.16
C GLU A 99 -15.38 -5.35 -0.52
N TRP A 100 -14.74 -6.03 -1.47
CA TRP A 100 -15.12 -7.37 -1.89
C TRP A 100 -15.00 -8.39 -0.75
N ALA A 101 -13.88 -8.36 -0.02
CA ALA A 101 -13.65 -9.24 1.12
C ALA A 101 -14.70 -9.01 2.23
N PHE A 102 -14.99 -7.74 2.55
CA PHE A 102 -16.03 -7.39 3.51
C PHE A 102 -17.41 -7.88 3.04
N GLY A 103 -17.79 -7.57 1.80
CA GLY A 103 -19.09 -7.97 1.25
C GLY A 103 -19.29 -9.48 1.22
N PHE A 104 -18.24 -10.22 0.87
CA PHE A 104 -18.25 -11.69 0.87
C PHE A 104 -18.40 -12.26 2.29
N LEU A 105 -17.53 -11.84 3.22
CA LEU A 105 -17.55 -12.32 4.61
C LEU A 105 -18.83 -11.93 5.33
N ASN A 106 -19.37 -10.75 5.06
CA ASN A 106 -20.60 -10.27 5.67
C ASN A 106 -21.81 -11.11 5.22
N LYS A 107 -21.88 -11.48 3.93
CA LYS A 107 -22.89 -12.45 3.45
C LYS A 107 -22.73 -13.81 4.11
N PHE A 108 -21.50 -14.29 4.25
CA PHE A 108 -21.22 -15.55 4.95
C PHE A 108 -21.64 -15.49 6.43
N ARG A 109 -21.41 -14.37 7.13
CA ARG A 109 -21.89 -14.13 8.50
C ARG A 109 -23.39 -14.33 8.61
N ILE A 110 -24.13 -13.66 7.72
CA ILE A 110 -25.60 -13.69 7.71
C ILE A 110 -26.09 -15.13 7.48
N LEU A 111 -25.45 -15.90 6.59
CA LEU A 111 -25.79 -17.30 6.39
C LEU A 111 -25.55 -18.15 7.65
N CYS A 112 -24.47 -17.90 8.38
CA CYS A 112 -24.19 -18.54 9.67
C CYS A 112 -25.22 -18.16 10.74
N GLU A 113 -25.62 -16.89 10.81
CA GLU A 113 -26.65 -16.40 11.73
C GLU A 113 -28.02 -17.02 11.43
N ILE A 114 -28.42 -17.09 10.15
CA ILE A 114 -29.65 -17.79 9.73
C ILE A 114 -29.58 -19.26 10.13
N ARG A 115 -28.45 -19.93 9.88
CA ARG A 115 -28.26 -21.34 10.26
C ARG A 115 -28.38 -21.54 11.78
N ALA A 116 -27.83 -20.63 12.57
CA ALA A 116 -27.90 -20.70 14.04
C ALA A 116 -29.33 -20.42 14.54
N ALA A 117 -30.04 -19.45 13.94
CA ALA A 117 -31.43 -19.16 14.26
C ALA A 117 -32.34 -20.37 14.01
N MET A 118 -32.08 -21.13 12.95
CA MET A 118 -32.81 -22.36 12.64
C MET A 118 -32.68 -23.46 13.70
N TRP A 119 -31.62 -23.49 14.54
CA TRP A 119 -31.52 -24.47 15.63
C TRP A 119 -32.67 -24.38 16.62
N TRP A 120 -33.22 -23.17 16.79
CA TRP A 120 -34.31 -22.92 17.71
C TRP A 120 -35.68 -23.27 17.11
N TRP A 121 -35.73 -23.61 15.82
CA TRP A 121 -36.97 -23.91 15.11
C TRP A 121 -37.04 -25.39 14.75
N LEU A 122 -37.69 -26.16 15.62
CA LEU A 122 -37.85 -27.62 15.48
C LEU A 122 -38.65 -28.08 14.26
N MET A 123 -39.36 -27.16 13.57
CA MET A 123 -40.19 -27.48 12.41
C MET A 123 -39.38 -27.75 11.14
N PHE A 124 -38.13 -27.30 11.07
CA PHE A 124 -37.31 -27.44 9.86
C PHE A 124 -36.48 -28.72 9.90
N ASN A 125 -36.59 -29.53 8.83
CA ASN A 125 -35.68 -30.63 8.62
C ASN A 125 -34.38 -30.11 7.98
N PRO A 126 -33.24 -30.10 8.69
CA PRO A 126 -31.98 -29.58 8.18
C PRO A 126 -31.36 -30.43 7.05
N TYR A 127 -31.91 -31.63 6.81
CA TYR A 127 -31.44 -32.56 5.78
C TYR A 127 -32.25 -32.50 4.49
N GLN A 128 -33.32 -31.68 4.45
CA GLN A 128 -34.06 -31.42 3.23
C GLN A 128 -33.54 -30.15 2.55
N GLU A 129 -33.50 -30.15 1.23
CA GLU A 129 -33.17 -28.92 0.48
C GLU A 129 -34.29 -27.89 0.66
N PRO A 130 -33.96 -26.59 0.79
CA PRO A 130 -32.64 -25.95 0.60
C PRO A 130 -31.75 -25.90 1.86
N PHE A 131 -32.22 -26.42 3.00
CA PHE A 131 -31.55 -26.28 4.30
C PHE A 131 -30.30 -27.11 4.42
N ASN A 132 -30.24 -28.25 3.74
CA ASN A 132 -29.05 -29.08 3.68
C ASN A 132 -27.89 -28.35 2.98
N THR A 133 -28.16 -27.63 1.88
CA THR A 133 -27.15 -26.75 1.25
C THR A 133 -26.61 -25.70 2.23
N LEU A 134 -27.49 -25.01 2.97
CA LEU A 134 -27.09 -24.02 3.98
C LEU A 134 -26.25 -24.65 5.10
N ARG A 135 -26.64 -25.84 5.56
CA ARG A 135 -25.91 -26.61 6.57
C ARG A 135 -24.49 -26.90 6.09
N VAL A 136 -24.33 -27.54 4.93
CA VAL A 136 -23.01 -27.91 4.38
C VAL A 136 -22.10 -26.68 4.22
N LEU A 137 -22.66 -25.54 3.79
CA LEU A 137 -21.90 -24.31 3.59
C LEU A 137 -21.35 -23.70 4.90
N THR A 138 -22.08 -23.83 6.01
CA THR A 138 -21.80 -23.12 7.27
C THR A 138 -21.24 -24.03 8.38
N GLU A 139 -21.41 -25.34 8.26
CA GLU A 139 -21.12 -26.33 9.31
C GLU A 139 -19.65 -26.39 9.69
N TRP A 140 -18.73 -26.33 8.72
CA TRP A 140 -17.29 -26.33 8.99
C TRP A 140 -16.85 -25.16 9.88
N TYR A 141 -17.55 -24.02 9.79
CA TYR A 141 -17.22 -22.82 10.57
C TYR A 141 -17.91 -22.80 11.95
N LEU A 142 -19.20 -23.16 11.98
CA LEU A 142 -19.97 -23.19 13.22
C LEU A 142 -19.49 -24.29 14.18
N THR A 143 -18.95 -25.39 13.66
CA THR A 143 -18.41 -26.49 14.48
C THR A 143 -16.91 -26.40 14.75
N ALA A 144 -16.23 -25.35 14.25
CA ALA A 144 -14.77 -25.19 14.38
C ALA A 144 -14.27 -25.16 15.83
N PHE A 145 -15.11 -24.71 16.77
CA PHE A 145 -14.80 -24.65 18.20
C PHE A 145 -15.63 -25.62 19.05
N THR A 146 -16.38 -26.52 18.43
CA THR A 146 -17.14 -27.54 19.16
C THR A 146 -16.19 -28.45 19.92
N GLY A 147 -16.40 -28.60 21.23
CA GLY A 147 -15.54 -29.37 22.12
C GLY A 147 -14.30 -28.63 22.64
N THR A 148 -14.02 -27.42 22.16
CA THR A 148 -12.94 -26.56 22.69
C THR A 148 -13.37 -25.85 23.98
N PHE A 149 -14.62 -25.37 24.01
CA PHE A 149 -15.18 -24.64 25.15
C PHE A 149 -16.13 -25.53 25.97
N PRO A 150 -16.24 -25.33 27.29
CA PRO A 150 -17.20 -26.06 28.11
C PRO A 150 -18.63 -25.68 27.73
N ILE A 151 -19.54 -26.65 27.78
CA ILE A 151 -20.98 -26.45 27.56
C ILE A 151 -21.55 -25.71 28.78
N ILE A 152 -22.23 -24.58 28.54
CA ILE A 152 -22.83 -23.77 29.60
C ILE A 152 -24.34 -23.94 29.52
N LEU A 153 -24.97 -24.40 30.60
CA LEU A 153 -26.43 -24.60 30.69
C LEU A 153 -27.01 -25.52 29.58
N GLY A 154 -26.22 -26.51 29.13
CA GLY A 154 -26.61 -27.42 28.05
C GLY A 154 -26.52 -26.83 26.64
N ILE A 155 -25.99 -25.61 26.50
CA ILE A 155 -25.79 -24.93 25.22
C ILE A 155 -24.29 -24.95 24.87
N ASP A 156 -23.97 -25.39 23.65
CA ASP A 156 -22.63 -25.23 23.08
C ASP A 156 -22.42 -23.77 22.68
N ILE A 157 -21.45 -23.10 23.31
CA ILE A 157 -21.09 -21.70 23.03
C ILE A 157 -20.10 -21.56 21.87
N GLY A 158 -19.51 -22.66 21.39
CA GLY A 158 -18.55 -22.67 20.29
C GLY A 158 -19.05 -21.92 19.05
N PRO A 159 -20.26 -22.20 18.54
CA PRO A 159 -20.80 -21.49 17.39
C PRO A 159 -21.02 -19.98 17.62
N SER A 160 -21.43 -19.58 18.82
CA SER A 160 -21.59 -18.15 19.16
C SER A 160 -20.26 -17.42 19.16
N ILE A 161 -19.19 -18.08 19.62
CA ILE A 161 -17.82 -17.55 19.56
C ILE A 161 -17.34 -17.46 18.11
N SER A 162 -17.60 -18.48 17.27
CA SER A 162 -17.30 -18.42 15.83
C SER A 162 -17.95 -17.20 15.18
N ILE A 163 -19.26 -17.02 15.33
CA ILE A 163 -19.98 -15.88 14.74
C ILE A 163 -19.42 -14.55 15.25
N SER A 164 -19.12 -14.46 16.55
CA SER A 164 -18.54 -13.25 17.16
C SER A 164 -17.15 -12.93 16.60
N LEU A 165 -16.30 -13.94 16.41
CA LEU A 165 -14.98 -13.79 15.79
C LEU A 165 -15.10 -13.26 14.36
N LEU A 166 -16.07 -13.77 13.59
CA LEU A 166 -16.34 -13.26 12.25
C LEU A 166 -16.79 -11.79 12.27
N GLY A 167 -17.58 -11.40 13.28
CA GLY A 167 -17.96 -10.02 13.55
C GLY A 167 -16.74 -9.12 13.80
N ILE A 168 -15.79 -9.56 14.63
CA ILE A 168 -14.54 -8.83 14.91
C ILE A 168 -13.71 -8.67 13.63
N ILE A 169 -13.61 -9.72 12.81
CA ILE A 169 -12.89 -9.66 11.52
C ILE A 169 -13.55 -8.65 10.60
N LEU A 170 -14.89 -8.64 10.52
CA LEU A 170 -15.64 -7.69 9.70
C LEU A 170 -15.50 -6.25 10.18
N ASP A 171 -15.54 -6.00 11.50
CA ASP A 171 -15.27 -4.67 12.07
C ASP A 171 -13.83 -4.22 11.75
N GLY A 172 -12.86 -5.12 11.91
CA GLY A 172 -11.47 -4.87 11.55
C GLY A 172 -11.30 -4.54 10.07
N LEU A 173 -11.94 -5.29 9.18
CA LEU A 173 -11.95 -5.02 7.75
C LEU A 173 -12.64 -3.70 7.41
N ASN A 174 -13.69 -3.30 8.13
CA ASN A 174 -14.38 -2.05 7.88
C ASN A 174 -13.50 -0.84 8.27
N ARG A 175 -12.83 -0.95 9.41
CA ARG A 175 -11.97 0.10 10.00
C ARG A 175 -10.55 0.12 9.44
N LEU A 176 -10.19 -0.84 8.59
CA LEU A 176 -8.86 -0.95 8.03
C LEU A 176 -8.55 0.25 7.11
N VAL A 177 -7.46 0.94 7.42
CA VAL A 177 -6.92 2.06 6.65
C VAL A 177 -5.64 1.64 5.93
N PHE A 178 -5.58 1.97 4.64
CA PHE A 178 -4.35 1.88 3.84
C PHE A 178 -3.63 3.24 3.87
N THR A 179 -2.39 3.27 4.35
CA THR A 179 -1.61 4.51 4.57
C THR A 179 -0.56 4.78 3.50
N MET A 180 -0.55 4.02 2.41
CA MET A 180 0.44 4.17 1.33
C MET A 180 0.44 5.61 0.77
N PRO A 181 1.60 6.24 0.51
CA PRO A 181 2.98 5.70 0.53
C PRO A 181 3.64 5.60 1.92
N TYR A 182 2.97 6.05 2.97
CA TYR A 182 3.52 6.12 4.31
C TYR A 182 3.39 4.79 5.05
N LEU A 183 4.30 4.57 6.00
CA LEU A 183 4.15 3.53 7.00
C LEU A 183 3.13 3.97 8.06
N PRO A 184 2.30 3.04 8.58
CA PRO A 184 1.34 3.35 9.63
C PRO A 184 1.90 4.05 10.88
N SER A 185 3.16 3.80 11.21
CA SER A 185 3.86 4.43 12.32
C SER A 185 4.21 5.90 12.11
N GLU A 186 4.24 6.38 10.87
CA GLU A 186 4.59 7.78 10.54
C GLU A 186 3.45 8.75 10.81
N GLY A 187 2.24 8.23 11.00
CA GLY A 187 1.08 9.07 11.21
C GLY A 187 1.07 9.67 12.61
N GLU A 188 1.18 11.00 12.66
CA GLU A 188 1.12 11.79 13.88
C GLU A 188 -0.33 11.92 14.35
N LYS A 189 -0.57 11.70 15.65
CA LYS A 189 -1.91 11.77 16.24
C LYS A 189 -2.17 13.15 16.80
N PHE A 190 -3.24 13.78 16.34
CA PHE A 190 -3.73 15.06 16.85
C PHE A 190 -5.17 14.92 17.35
N ASN A 191 -5.46 15.66 18.42
CA ASN A 191 -6.81 15.87 18.94
C ASN A 191 -7.16 17.34 18.69
N ILE A 192 -8.45 17.67 18.57
CA ILE A 192 -8.94 19.05 18.38
C ILE A 192 -8.31 20.02 19.38
N THR A 193 -8.11 19.61 20.64
CA THR A 193 -7.54 20.46 21.69
C THR A 193 -6.06 20.79 21.49
N ASN A 194 -5.31 19.92 20.81
CA ASN A 194 -3.89 20.08 20.52
C ASN A 194 -3.63 20.65 19.13
N LEU A 195 -4.69 21.01 18.39
CA LEU A 195 -4.56 21.46 17.01
C LEU A 195 -3.84 22.82 16.90
N SER A 196 -3.84 23.61 17.98
CA SER A 196 -3.11 24.88 18.09
C SER A 196 -1.59 24.73 18.12
N THR A 197 -1.05 23.54 18.36
CA THR A 197 0.40 23.28 18.31
C THR A 197 0.90 23.01 16.90
N LEU A 198 0.02 23.02 15.90
CA LEU A 198 0.38 22.74 14.52
C LEU A 198 0.86 24.02 13.82
N ASP A 199 2.02 23.94 13.19
CA ASP A 199 2.66 25.09 12.54
C ASP A 199 1.90 25.60 11.29
N ASN A 200 0.95 24.82 10.76
CA ASN A 200 0.24 25.13 9.52
C ASN A 200 -1.22 25.59 9.75
N PRO A 201 -1.52 26.91 9.64
CA PRO A 201 -2.87 27.43 9.86
C PRO A 201 -3.88 26.99 8.78
N ALA A 202 -3.43 26.65 7.56
CA ALA A 202 -4.33 26.16 6.51
C ALA A 202 -4.84 24.75 6.83
N LEU A 203 -3.98 23.92 7.43
CA LEU A 203 -4.33 22.57 7.86
C LEU A 203 -5.30 22.58 9.04
N VAL A 204 -5.07 23.44 10.03
CA VAL A 204 -5.98 23.65 11.17
C VAL A 204 -7.40 23.96 10.69
N ASN A 205 -7.54 24.93 9.77
CA ASN A 205 -8.83 25.28 9.18
C ASN A 205 -9.49 24.13 8.40
N LEU A 206 -8.70 23.24 7.80
CA LEU A 206 -9.21 22.06 7.08
C LEU A 206 -9.75 21.03 8.09
N ILE A 207 -9.01 20.76 9.17
CA ILE A 207 -9.43 19.86 10.24
C ILE A 207 -10.70 20.37 10.93
N ASP A 208 -10.78 21.67 11.24
CA ASP A 208 -11.96 22.26 11.87
C ASP A 208 -13.22 22.09 10.99
N LYS A 209 -13.08 22.21 9.66
CA LYS A 209 -14.17 21.97 8.71
C LYS A 209 -14.62 20.51 8.66
N LEU A 210 -13.73 19.57 8.96
CA LEU A 210 -14.04 18.14 8.97
C LEU A 210 -14.86 17.75 10.22
N GLY A 211 -14.79 18.54 11.30
CA GLY A 211 -15.63 18.35 12.50
C GLY A 211 -15.35 17.03 13.25
N VAL A 212 -14.10 16.57 13.25
CA VAL A 212 -13.71 15.26 13.81
C VAL A 212 -12.86 15.42 15.07
N GLU A 213 -13.14 14.60 16.09
CA GLU A 213 -12.47 14.60 17.41
C GLU A 213 -10.99 14.17 17.38
N GLU A 214 -10.67 13.16 16.57
CA GLU A 214 -9.32 12.58 16.48
C GLU A 214 -8.88 12.46 15.03
N VAL A 215 -7.66 12.91 14.77
CA VAL A 215 -7.12 12.98 13.43
C VAL A 215 -5.71 12.40 13.40
N ARG A 216 -5.42 11.59 12.37
CA ARG A 216 -4.05 11.15 12.08
C ARG A 216 -3.55 11.78 10.80
N ILE A 217 -2.42 12.48 10.89
CA ILE A 217 -1.83 13.24 9.78
C ILE A 217 -0.58 12.51 9.29
N PHE A 218 -0.48 12.35 7.97
CA PHE A 218 0.71 11.84 7.30
C PHE A 218 1.28 12.94 6.41
N ARG A 219 2.56 13.27 6.62
CA ARG A 219 3.23 14.42 6.01
C ARG A 219 4.71 14.15 5.76
N TYR A 220 5.32 15.01 4.94
CA TYR A 220 6.73 14.99 4.53
C TYR A 220 7.09 13.83 3.58
N LEU A 221 8.37 13.46 3.50
CA LEU A 221 8.81 12.37 2.64
C LEU A 221 8.59 11.01 3.34
N PRO A 222 7.93 10.03 2.69
CA PRO A 222 7.74 8.69 3.26
C PRO A 222 9.08 8.00 3.58
N SER A 223 9.21 7.36 4.74
CA SER A 223 10.48 6.70 5.12
C SER A 223 10.86 5.55 4.19
N LEU A 224 9.88 4.91 3.54
CA LEU A 224 10.14 3.85 2.56
C LEU A 224 10.98 4.33 1.38
N TRP A 225 10.86 5.60 0.99
CA TRP A 225 11.64 6.17 -0.11
C TRP A 225 13.09 6.49 0.26
N TYR A 226 13.42 6.52 1.57
CA TYR A 226 14.81 6.57 2.02
C TYR A 226 15.47 5.20 2.01
N LYS A 227 14.67 4.15 2.24
CA LYS A 227 15.17 2.77 2.36
C LYS A 227 15.25 2.04 1.01
N TYR A 228 14.28 2.31 0.14
CA TYR A 228 14.17 1.67 -1.17
C TYR A 228 14.11 2.74 -2.27
N PRO A 229 14.65 2.46 -3.46
CA PRO A 229 14.55 3.38 -4.58
C PRO A 229 13.10 3.61 -4.94
N ILE A 230 12.77 4.86 -5.29
CA ILE A 230 11.44 5.24 -5.71
C ILE A 230 11.14 4.51 -7.05
N PRO A 231 9.97 3.87 -7.19
CA PRO A 231 9.61 3.17 -8.41
C PRO A 231 9.74 4.06 -9.64
N ASP A 232 10.34 3.53 -10.71
CA ASP A 232 10.62 4.31 -11.92
C ASP A 232 9.33 4.84 -12.58
N ASN A 233 8.26 4.03 -12.61
CA ASN A 233 6.93 4.46 -13.09
C ASN A 233 6.44 5.76 -12.44
N LEU A 234 6.76 5.96 -11.15
CA LEU A 234 6.37 7.14 -10.40
C LEU A 234 7.29 8.33 -10.73
N ARG A 235 8.60 8.08 -10.85
CA ARG A 235 9.57 9.10 -11.28
C ARG A 235 9.28 9.59 -12.70
N GLU A 236 8.94 8.70 -13.62
CA GLU A 236 8.48 9.04 -14.97
C GLU A 236 7.19 9.87 -14.94
N TYR A 237 6.25 9.53 -14.05
CA TYR A 237 5.02 10.30 -13.89
C TYR A 237 5.32 11.74 -13.44
N TRP A 238 6.20 11.91 -12.47
CA TRP A 238 6.62 13.24 -12.00
C TRP A 238 7.34 14.02 -13.11
N TYR A 239 8.25 13.40 -13.84
CA TYR A 239 8.98 14.07 -14.91
C TYR A 239 8.08 14.51 -16.06
N ASN A 240 7.20 13.62 -16.54
CA ASN A 240 6.41 13.87 -17.75
C ASN A 240 5.08 14.59 -17.47
N LYS A 241 4.36 14.20 -16.41
CA LYS A 241 2.98 14.67 -16.17
C LYS A 241 2.87 15.72 -15.07
N LYS A 242 3.76 15.71 -14.08
CA LYS A 242 3.70 16.60 -12.91
C LYS A 242 5.08 17.12 -12.49
N PRO A 243 5.75 17.95 -13.32
CA PRO A 243 7.11 18.43 -13.06
C PRO A 243 7.19 19.31 -11.81
N GLU A 244 6.09 19.95 -11.40
CA GLU A 244 6.00 20.72 -10.15
C GLU A 244 6.38 19.89 -8.92
N ILE A 245 5.92 18.62 -8.87
CA ILE A 245 6.20 17.69 -7.77
C ILE A 245 7.70 17.35 -7.75
N LEU A 246 8.26 17.08 -8.93
CA LEU A 246 9.70 16.80 -9.07
C LEU A 246 10.53 18.00 -8.62
N GLN A 247 10.17 19.21 -9.04
CA GLN A 247 10.87 20.44 -8.67
C GLN A 247 10.83 20.68 -7.16
N TYR A 248 9.68 20.44 -6.53
CA TYR A 248 9.55 20.52 -5.06
C TYR A 248 10.45 19.51 -4.36
N PHE A 249 10.47 18.25 -4.80
CA PHE A 249 11.31 17.23 -4.19
C PHE A 249 12.81 17.52 -4.37
N LEU A 250 13.24 17.92 -5.56
CA LEU A 250 14.63 18.30 -5.81
C LEU A 250 15.06 19.51 -4.95
N LYS A 251 14.20 20.51 -4.80
CA LYS A 251 14.49 21.71 -3.99
C LYS A 251 14.63 21.40 -2.49
N ASN A 252 13.73 20.59 -1.94
CA ASN A 252 13.65 20.37 -0.50
C ASN A 252 14.43 19.14 -0.01
N TYR A 253 14.56 18.12 -0.87
CA TYR A 253 15.11 16.81 -0.52
C TYR A 253 16.29 16.38 -1.42
N GLY A 254 16.70 17.20 -2.40
CA GLY A 254 17.79 16.86 -3.33
C GLY A 254 19.14 16.58 -2.65
N ASN A 255 19.38 17.16 -1.47
CA ASN A 255 20.63 16.96 -0.72
C ASN A 255 20.71 15.59 -0.01
N LEU A 256 19.62 14.81 0.02
CA LEU A 256 19.54 13.55 0.74
C LEU A 256 20.12 12.35 -0.04
N GLY A 257 20.62 12.59 -1.25
CA GLY A 257 21.16 11.52 -2.11
C GLY A 257 20.08 10.55 -2.61
N ILE A 258 18.83 11.01 -2.71
CA ILE A 258 17.71 10.21 -3.23
C ILE A 258 17.54 10.53 -4.71
N ASP A 259 17.47 9.50 -5.53
CA ASP A 259 17.27 9.62 -6.96
C ASP A 259 15.78 9.87 -7.28
N PHE A 260 15.45 11.13 -7.59
CA PHE A 260 14.08 11.52 -7.99
C PHE A 260 13.86 11.49 -9.50
N LEU A 261 14.94 11.47 -10.29
CA LEU A 261 14.87 11.47 -11.75
C LEU A 261 14.60 10.05 -12.28
N PRO A 262 13.91 9.91 -13.42
CA PRO A 262 13.70 8.61 -14.05
C PRO A 262 15.02 7.92 -14.42
N ASP A 263 15.02 6.59 -14.39
CA ASP A 263 16.21 5.78 -14.67
C ASP A 263 16.77 6.05 -16.07
N ARG A 264 15.91 6.35 -17.06
CA ARG A 264 16.35 6.74 -18.40
C ARG A 264 17.31 7.93 -18.37
N ILE A 265 17.01 8.96 -17.57
CA ILE A 265 17.83 10.18 -17.50
C ILE A 265 19.10 9.91 -16.70
N LEU A 266 19.00 9.16 -15.60
CA LEU A 266 20.15 8.78 -14.80
C LEU A 266 21.15 7.95 -15.61
N GLN A 267 20.66 6.96 -16.36
CA GLN A 267 21.49 6.14 -17.26
C GLN A 267 22.22 7.00 -18.28
N THR A 268 21.53 7.94 -18.95
CA THR A 268 22.20 8.85 -19.90
C THR A 268 23.24 9.73 -19.24
N GLU A 269 23.01 10.18 -18.00
CA GLU A 269 23.97 11.00 -17.26
C GLU A 269 25.22 10.19 -16.90
N TYR A 270 25.05 8.95 -16.42
CA TYR A 270 26.16 8.05 -16.14
C TYR A 270 26.96 7.71 -17.40
N GLU A 271 26.29 7.42 -18.53
CA GLU A 271 26.95 7.17 -19.81
C GLU A 271 27.74 8.39 -20.30
N ASN A 272 27.19 9.59 -20.16
CA ASN A 272 27.88 10.84 -20.51
C ASN A 272 29.11 11.10 -19.63
N GLN A 273 28.99 10.86 -18.31
CA GLN A 273 30.12 10.98 -17.38
C GLN A 273 31.25 10.01 -17.72
N ILE A 274 30.92 8.73 -17.94
CA ILE A 274 31.89 7.71 -18.35
C ILE A 274 32.57 8.09 -19.66
N ASN A 275 31.80 8.55 -20.66
CA ASN A 275 32.36 9.00 -21.93
C ASN A 275 33.31 10.21 -21.76
N HIS A 276 32.97 11.17 -20.89
CA HIS A 276 33.84 12.30 -20.58
C HIS A 276 35.13 11.88 -19.84
N GLU A 277 35.07 10.93 -18.91
CA GLU A 277 36.26 10.36 -18.23
C GLU A 277 37.16 9.59 -19.20
N ILE A 278 36.58 8.80 -20.11
CA ILE A 278 37.34 8.08 -21.15
C ILE A 278 38.01 9.07 -22.12
N ILE A 279 37.30 10.15 -22.50
CA ILE A 279 37.87 11.19 -23.37
C ILE A 279 39.03 11.91 -22.68
N THR A 280 38.88 12.30 -21.41
CA THR A 280 39.93 13.02 -20.67
C THR A 280 41.15 12.15 -20.37
N THR A 281 40.95 10.87 -20.02
CA THR A 281 42.05 9.91 -19.82
C THR A 281 42.78 9.58 -21.11
N ASN A 282 42.07 9.42 -22.23
CA ASN A 282 42.71 9.21 -23.54
C ASN A 282 43.47 10.45 -24.01
N ILE A 283 42.94 11.67 -23.84
CA ILE A 283 43.66 12.92 -24.18
C ILE A 283 44.93 13.06 -23.34
N ASN A 284 44.90 12.75 -22.05
CA ASN A 284 46.08 12.78 -21.19
C ASN A 284 47.12 11.69 -21.54
N ASN A 285 46.69 10.58 -22.14
CA ASN A 285 47.61 9.58 -22.69
C ASN A 285 48.21 10.01 -24.04
N PHE A 286 47.50 10.80 -24.84
CA PHE A 286 48.04 11.39 -26.08
C PHE A 286 49.10 12.47 -25.83
N THR A 287 48.98 13.25 -24.75
CA THR A 287 50.01 14.25 -24.38
C THR A 287 51.26 13.64 -23.76
N ASN A 288 51.19 12.38 -23.29
CA ASN A 288 52.30 11.61 -22.73
C ASN A 288 52.94 10.64 -23.73
N ILE A 289 52.69 10.78 -25.04
CA ILE A 289 53.45 10.02 -26.04
C ILE A 289 54.93 10.45 -25.90
N PRO A 290 55.85 9.53 -25.55
CA PRO A 290 57.25 9.87 -25.42
C PRO A 290 57.76 10.41 -26.76
N THR A 291 58.45 11.56 -26.74
CA THR A 291 59.08 12.16 -27.93
C THR A 291 59.96 11.19 -28.72
N HIS A 292 60.48 10.14 -28.07
CA HIS A 292 61.13 8.99 -28.69
C HIS A 292 60.27 8.29 -29.76
N PHE A 293 58.98 8.03 -29.50
CA PHE A 293 58.10 7.36 -30.47
C PHE A 293 57.75 8.24 -31.66
N ILE A 294 57.57 9.55 -31.43
CA ILE A 294 57.33 10.52 -32.50
C ILE A 294 58.60 10.69 -33.36
N CYS A 295 59.78 10.77 -32.73
CA CYS A 295 61.05 10.75 -33.46
C CYS A 295 61.25 9.45 -34.24
N HIS A 296 60.93 8.29 -33.66
CA HIS A 296 61.10 7.01 -34.35
C HIS A 296 60.11 6.85 -35.51
N ALA A 297 58.86 7.31 -35.36
CA ALA A 297 57.90 7.34 -36.46
C ALA A 297 58.34 8.31 -37.58
N ASN A 298 58.89 9.47 -37.22
CA ASN A 298 59.42 10.43 -38.19
C ASN A 298 60.71 9.93 -38.86
N GLU A 299 61.56 9.20 -38.15
CA GLU A 299 62.76 8.55 -38.67
C GLU A 299 62.42 7.37 -39.58
N LEU A 300 61.32 6.66 -39.30
CA LEU A 300 60.79 5.59 -40.16
C LEU A 300 60.12 6.14 -41.42
N LEU A 301 59.53 7.34 -41.36
CA LEU A 301 59.02 8.09 -42.51
C LEU A 301 60.13 8.72 -43.35
N ASN A 302 61.19 9.26 -42.72
CA ASN A 302 62.35 9.84 -43.40
C ASN A 302 63.29 8.77 -43.97
N ASN A 303 63.32 7.57 -43.40
CA ASN A 303 64.02 6.45 -43.99
C ASN A 303 63.23 5.95 -45.21
N ASN A 304 63.53 6.58 -46.36
CA ASN A 304 63.19 6.19 -47.73
C ASN A 304 63.48 4.71 -48.08
N VAL A 305 64.00 3.91 -47.14
CA VAL A 305 64.21 2.47 -47.24
C VAL A 305 62.89 1.73 -47.48
N LEU A 306 61.77 2.15 -46.87
CA LEU A 306 60.47 1.49 -47.02
C LEU A 306 59.82 1.86 -48.37
N ILE A 307 59.91 3.13 -48.77
CA ILE A 307 59.48 3.61 -50.10
C ILE A 307 60.31 2.95 -51.21
N ASN A 308 61.63 2.84 -51.06
CA ASN A 308 62.50 2.17 -52.04
C ASN A 308 62.28 0.65 -52.09
N LYS A 309 61.92 0.00 -50.97
CA LYS A 309 61.54 -1.41 -50.96
C LYS A 309 60.21 -1.64 -51.67
N ILE A 310 59.21 -0.77 -51.44
CA ILE A 310 57.92 -0.82 -52.13
C ILE A 310 58.09 -0.56 -53.64
N PHE A 311 58.93 0.41 -54.02
CA PHE A 311 59.22 0.71 -55.43
C PHE A 311 59.99 -0.41 -56.13
N LYS A 312 60.94 -1.07 -55.44
CA LYS A 312 61.59 -2.29 -55.97
C LYS A 312 60.64 -3.47 -56.10
N LEU A 313 59.69 -3.62 -55.16
CA LEU A 313 58.65 -4.65 -55.23
C LEU A 313 57.67 -4.39 -56.38
N SER A 314 57.31 -3.14 -56.67
CA SER A 314 56.45 -2.82 -57.81
C SER A 314 57.15 -3.05 -59.16
N GLN A 315 58.44 -2.70 -59.28
CA GLN A 315 59.22 -3.00 -60.50
C GLN A 315 59.39 -4.50 -60.73
N MET A 316 59.62 -5.29 -59.66
CA MET A 316 59.68 -6.75 -59.77
C MET A 316 58.36 -7.34 -60.24
N TYR A 317 57.23 -6.78 -59.81
CA TYR A 317 55.89 -7.23 -60.20
C TYR A 317 55.56 -6.91 -61.68
N GLU A 318 55.99 -5.74 -62.18
CA GLU A 318 55.86 -5.38 -63.61
C GLU A 318 56.70 -6.26 -64.55
N ILE A 319 57.90 -6.68 -64.11
CA ILE A 319 58.76 -7.58 -64.91
C ILE A 319 58.17 -9.00 -64.99
N THR A 320 57.51 -9.48 -63.93
CA THR A 320 56.83 -10.79 -63.94
C THR A 320 55.52 -10.80 -64.74
N LEU A 321 54.93 -9.64 -65.05
CA LEU A 321 53.70 -9.55 -65.84
C LEU A 321 53.96 -9.40 -67.35
N ASN A 322 55.17 -9.02 -67.75
CA ASN A 322 55.57 -8.77 -69.15
C ASN A 322 56.45 -9.88 -69.78
N ASN A 323 56.56 -11.04 -69.13
CA ASN A 323 57.22 -12.25 -69.68
C ASN A 323 56.22 -13.38 -69.89
#